data_AF-A0A6N7YQL1-F1
#
_entry.id   AF-A0A6N7YQL1-F1
#
_cell.length_a   1.000
_cell.length_b   1.000
_cell.length_c   1.000
_cell.angle_alpha   90.00
_cell.angle_beta   90.00
_cell.angle_gamma   90.00
#
_symmetry.space_group_name_H-M   'P 1'
#
loop_
_entity.id
_entity.type
_entity.pdbx_description
1 polymer ?
#
loop_
_entity_poly.entity_id
_entity_poly.type
_entity_poly.pdbx_seq_one_letter_code
_entity_poly.pdbx_strand_id
1 'polypeptide(L)'
;MTETVAEPAAHLHLGRRGEELAARHLESLGLVVLDRNWRCREGELDIVATDYQTVVVCEVKTRTGRNFGDPAEAVTGEKSARIRRITGQWLRERGVRWCPLRFDVISILATPDEAPQLKHIAGAF
;
A
#
# COMPACT_ATOMS: atom_id res chain seq x y z
N MET A 1 26.14 -5.85 28.62
CA MET A 1 24.70 -6.15 28.57
C MET A 1 24.28 -6.01 27.11
N THR A 2 24.28 -7.11 26.37
CA THR A 2 23.85 -7.13 24.97
C THR A 2 22.33 -7.12 24.94
N GLU A 3 21.74 -6.02 24.50
CA GLU A 3 20.32 -5.93 24.19
C GLU A 3 20.01 -6.88 23.02
N THR A 4 19.30 -7.96 23.32
CA THR A 4 18.69 -8.80 22.28
C THR A 4 17.51 -8.03 21.72
N VAL A 5 17.71 -7.36 20.59
CA VAL A 5 16.61 -6.79 19.81
C VAL A 5 15.80 -7.97 19.27
N ALA A 6 14.56 -8.12 19.73
CA ALA A 6 13.67 -9.17 19.23
C ALA A 6 13.50 -9.04 17.72
N GLU A 7 13.78 -10.11 16.97
CA GLU A 7 13.54 -10.11 15.53
C GLU A 7 12.04 -9.90 15.27
N PRO A 8 11.66 -8.94 14.41
CA PRO A 8 10.27 -8.72 14.08
C PRO A 8 9.68 -9.98 13.46
N ALA A 9 8.44 -10.30 13.84
CA ALA A 9 7.74 -11.48 13.35
C ALA A 9 7.79 -11.56 11.81
N ALA A 10 7.97 -12.76 11.25
CA ALA A 10 8.23 -12.96 9.81
C ALA A 10 7.20 -12.28 8.88
N HIS A 11 5.93 -12.15 9.31
CA HIS A 11 4.89 -11.44 8.56
C HIS A 11 5.12 -9.93 8.47
N LEU A 12 5.71 -9.30 9.49
CA LEU A 12 6.06 -7.86 9.48
C LEU A 12 7.22 -7.59 8.51
N HIS A 13 8.21 -8.48 8.50
CA HIS A 13 9.31 -8.40 7.54
C HIS A 13 8.81 -8.58 6.10
N LEU A 14 7.92 -9.55 5.89
CA LEU A 14 7.26 -9.78 4.61
C LEU A 14 6.45 -8.56 4.15
N GLY A 15 5.64 -7.98 5.04
CA GLY A 15 4.84 -6.78 4.75
C GLY A 15 5.71 -5.60 4.33
N ARG A 16 6.79 -5.32 5.09
CA ARG A 16 7.75 -4.25 4.75
C ARG A 16 8.42 -4.49 3.40
N ARG A 17 8.83 -5.73 3.11
CA ARG A 17 9.43 -6.09 1.81
C ARG A 17 8.45 -5.91 0.66
N GLY A 18 7.18 -6.25 0.87
CA GLY A 18 6.15 -6.02 -0.12
C GLY A 18 5.90 -4.54 -0.39
N GLU A 19 5.78 -3.73 0.65
CA GLU A 19 5.63 -2.28 0.49
C GLU A 19 6.83 -1.64 -0.24
N GLU A 20 8.05 -2.09 0.05
CA GLU A 20 9.24 -1.64 -0.66
C GLU A 20 9.17 -1.95 -2.16
N LEU A 21 8.72 -3.16 -2.53
CA LEU A 21 8.54 -3.54 -3.93
C LEU A 21 7.41 -2.73 -4.59
N ALA A 22 6.33 -2.47 -3.88
CA ALA A 22 5.22 -1.64 -4.36
C ALA A 22 5.65 -0.19 -4.59
N ALA A 23 6.41 0.39 -3.66
CA ALA A 23 6.95 1.74 -3.80
C ALA A 23 7.84 1.86 -5.04
N ARG A 24 8.80 0.95 -5.20
CA ARG A 24 9.68 0.91 -6.39
C ARG A 24 8.91 0.73 -7.69
N HIS A 25 7.86 -0.09 -7.67
CA HIS A 25 7.00 -0.27 -8.83
C HIS A 25 6.31 1.04 -9.21
N LEU A 26 5.71 1.74 -8.25
CA LEU A 26 5.07 3.04 -8.49
C LEU A 26 6.08 4.10 -8.98
N GLU A 27 7.28 4.13 -8.40
CA GLU A 27 8.38 5.00 -8.87
C GLU A 27 8.79 4.68 -10.30
N SER A 28 8.87 3.39 -10.67
CA SER A 28 9.18 2.97 -12.04
C SER A 28 8.12 3.39 -13.06
N LEU A 29 6.88 3.63 -12.61
CA LEU A 29 5.79 4.18 -13.41
C LEU A 29 5.81 5.72 -13.47
N GLY A 30 6.82 6.37 -12.88
CA GLY A 30 6.99 7.81 -12.86
C GLY A 30 6.24 8.54 -11.75
N LEU A 31 5.69 7.82 -10.76
CA LEU A 31 5.06 8.44 -9.61
C LEU A 31 6.11 8.82 -8.56
N VAL A 32 5.87 9.90 -7.83
CA VAL A 32 6.65 10.30 -6.65
C VAL A 32 5.96 9.77 -5.40
N VAL A 33 6.66 8.98 -4.59
CA VAL A 33 6.16 8.55 -3.28
C VAL A 33 6.23 9.72 -2.30
N LEU A 34 5.09 10.10 -1.74
CA LEU A 34 4.96 11.18 -0.77
C LEU A 34 5.03 10.66 0.68
N ASP A 35 4.41 9.51 0.94
CA ASP A 35 4.39 8.89 2.25
C ASP A 35 4.27 7.37 2.14
N ARG A 36 4.79 6.69 3.16
CA ARG A 36 4.68 5.23 3.35
C ARG A 36 4.33 4.93 4.79
N ASN A 37 3.50 3.92 5.04
CA ASN A 37 3.00 3.57 6.38
C ASN A 37 2.46 4.78 7.17
N TRP A 38 1.77 5.71 6.51
CA TRP A 38 1.24 6.88 7.19
C TRP A 38 0.08 6.46 8.10
N ARG A 39 0.08 6.91 9.35
CA ARG A 39 -0.86 6.47 10.39
C ARG A 39 -1.56 7.64 11.03
N CYS A 40 -2.85 7.48 11.30
CA CYS A 40 -3.63 8.36 12.15
C CYS A 40 -4.53 7.54 13.09
N ARG A 41 -5.32 8.22 13.91
CA ARG A 41 -6.23 7.55 14.87
C ARG A 41 -7.25 6.61 14.21
N GLU A 42 -7.60 6.86 12.95
CA GLU A 42 -8.64 6.12 12.23
C GLU A 42 -8.12 4.93 11.41
N GLY A 43 -6.79 4.84 11.22
CA GLY A 43 -6.14 3.76 10.50
C GLY A 43 -4.84 4.21 9.83
N GLU A 44 -4.49 3.53 8.74
CA GLU A 44 -3.24 3.71 8.03
C GLU A 44 -3.45 3.77 6.51
N LEU A 45 -2.48 4.37 5.82
CA LEU A 45 -2.32 4.31 4.36
C LEU A 45 -0.95 3.68 4.09
N ASP A 46 -0.92 2.62 3.27
CA ASP A 46 0.32 1.91 2.98
C ASP A 46 1.27 2.78 2.17
N ILE A 47 0.81 3.32 1.03
CA ILE A 47 1.57 4.24 0.19
C ILE A 47 0.68 5.38 -0.29
N VAL A 48 1.19 6.60 -0.21
CA VAL A 48 0.63 7.77 -0.91
C VAL A 48 1.66 8.27 -1.90
N ALA A 49 1.26 8.45 -3.16
CA ALA A 49 2.11 8.87 -4.26
C ALA A 49 1.42 9.90 -5.14
N THR A 50 2.13 10.49 -6.10
CA THR A 50 1.55 11.43 -7.07
C THR A 50 2.26 11.41 -8.41
N ASP A 51 1.51 11.70 -9.48
CA ASP A 51 2.02 12.04 -10.81
C ASP A 51 2.06 13.57 -11.03
N TYR A 52 2.09 14.35 -9.94
CA TYR A 52 1.97 15.81 -9.89
C TYR A 52 0.57 16.38 -10.20
N GLN A 53 -0.36 15.57 -10.70
CA GLN A 53 -1.74 16.00 -10.98
C GLN A 53 -2.76 15.29 -10.08
N THR A 54 -2.52 14.03 -9.79
CA THR A 54 -3.39 13.12 -9.03
C THR A 54 -2.66 12.65 -7.78
N VAL A 55 -3.35 12.61 -6.65
CA VAL A 55 -2.88 11.87 -5.48
C VAL A 55 -3.35 10.42 -5.60
N VAL A 56 -2.41 9.51 -5.54
CA VAL A 56 -2.62 8.07 -5.65
C VAL A 56 -2.43 7.46 -4.27
N VAL A 57 -3.48 6.86 -3.73
CA VAL A 57 -3.42 6.08 -2.49
C VAL A 57 -3.40 4.62 -2.88
N CYS A 58 -2.33 3.90 -2.53
CA CYS A 58 -2.15 2.51 -2.90
C CYS A 58 -2.19 1.62 -1.66
N GLU A 59 -3.12 0.67 -1.65
CA GLU A 59 -3.16 -0.43 -0.68
C GLU A 59 -2.22 -1.56 -1.17
N VAL A 60 -1.37 -2.08 -0.29
CA VAL A 60 -0.39 -3.13 -0.61
C VAL A 60 -0.73 -4.42 0.12
N LYS A 61 -0.89 -5.51 -0.65
CA LYS A 61 -1.19 -6.84 -0.11
C LYS A 61 -0.06 -7.80 -0.45
N THR A 62 0.59 -8.34 0.57
CA THR A 62 1.70 -9.30 0.39
C THR A 62 1.31 -10.67 0.91
N ARG A 63 1.57 -11.72 0.12
CA ARG A 63 1.25 -13.11 0.45
C ARG A 63 2.36 -14.07 0.03
N THR A 64 2.47 -15.21 0.71
CA THR A 64 3.51 -16.24 0.48
C THR A 64 3.01 -17.56 -0.12
N GLY A 65 1.69 -17.77 -0.24
CA GLY A 65 1.09 -19.01 -0.72
C GLY A 65 0.15 -18.82 -1.90
N ARG A 66 0.04 -19.86 -2.76
CA ARG A 66 -0.88 -19.92 -3.90
C ARG A 66 -2.27 -20.48 -3.55
N ASN A 67 -2.45 -21.03 -2.35
CA ASN A 67 -3.66 -21.77 -1.92
C ASN A 67 -4.89 -20.91 -1.59
N PHE A 68 -4.98 -19.69 -2.11
CA PHE A 68 -6.16 -18.86 -1.94
C PHE A 68 -6.71 -18.50 -3.31
N GLY A 69 -7.94 -18.97 -3.56
CA GLY A 69 -8.70 -18.72 -4.77
C GLY A 69 -8.75 -17.24 -5.09
N ASP A 70 -8.80 -16.92 -6.38
CA ASP A 70 -8.88 -15.56 -6.88
C ASP A 70 -10.11 -14.86 -6.29
N PRO A 71 -9.96 -13.94 -5.31
CA PRO A 71 -11.00 -12.97 -5.12
C PRO A 71 -10.71 -11.95 -6.21
N ALA A 72 -11.58 -11.81 -7.20
CA ALA A 72 -11.74 -10.49 -7.82
C ALA A 72 -11.61 -9.44 -6.70
N GLU A 73 -10.56 -8.64 -6.82
CA GLU A 73 -9.80 -7.95 -5.77
C GLU A 73 -10.60 -6.79 -5.13
N ALA A 74 -11.89 -6.98 -4.91
CA ALA A 74 -12.82 -5.99 -4.44
C ALA A 74 -12.48 -5.64 -2.99
N VAL A 75 -11.87 -4.47 -2.83
CA VAL A 75 -11.92 -3.74 -1.57
C VAL A 75 -13.40 -3.60 -1.22
N THR A 76 -13.80 -4.13 -0.05
CA THR A 76 -15.20 -4.07 0.37
C THR A 76 -15.65 -2.60 0.46
N GLY A 77 -16.95 -2.33 0.26
CA GLY A 77 -17.45 -0.95 0.35
C GLY A 77 -17.10 -0.27 1.68
N GLU A 78 -17.11 -1.03 2.78
CA GLU A 78 -16.67 -0.56 4.10
C GLU A 78 -15.18 -0.19 4.14
N LYS A 79 -14.32 -1.04 3.55
CA LYS A 79 -12.89 -0.77 3.47
C LYS A 79 -12.61 0.44 2.58
N SER A 80 -13.26 0.53 1.42
CA SER A 80 -13.14 1.68 0.50
C SER A 80 -13.57 2.98 1.19
N ALA A 81 -14.69 2.99 1.88
CA ALA A 81 -15.17 4.14 2.63
C ALA A 81 -14.22 4.55 3.75
N ARG A 82 -13.62 3.58 4.46
CA ARG A 82 -12.62 3.83 5.48
C ARG A 82 -11.34 4.45 4.89
N ILE A 83 -10.81 3.89 3.80
CA ILE A 83 -9.61 4.41 3.15
C ILE A 83 -9.83 5.84 2.65
N ARG A 84 -10.99 6.14 2.05
CA ARG A 84 -11.36 7.50 1.63
C ARG A 84 -11.39 8.48 2.80
N ARG A 85 -11.90 8.06 3.97
CA ARG A 85 -11.91 8.88 5.19
C ARG A 85 -10.50 9.17 5.71
N ILE A 86 -9.65 8.14 5.78
CA ILE A 86 -8.25 8.25 6.20
C ILE A 86 -7.47 9.15 5.23
N THR A 87 -7.71 9.01 3.92
CA THR A 87 -7.13 9.88 2.88
C THR A 87 -7.53 11.34 3.10
N GLY A 88 -8.77 11.61 3.50
CA GLY A 88 -9.20 12.95 3.88
C GLY A 88 -8.42 13.54 5.06
N GLN A 89 -8.00 12.72 6.03
CA GLN A 89 -7.12 13.17 7.13
C GLN A 89 -5.73 13.50 6.60
N TRP A 90 -5.16 12.63 5.75
CA TRP A 90 -3.86 12.85 5.13
C TRP A 90 -3.82 14.15 4.32
N LEU A 91 -4.84 14.39 3.48
CA LEU A 91 -4.95 15.62 2.69
C LEU A 91 -4.99 16.87 3.57
N ARG A 92 -5.74 16.84 4.67
CA ARG A 92 -5.82 17.96 5.63
C ARG A 92 -4.47 18.22 6.30
N GLU A 93 -3.79 17.18 6.75
CA GLU A 93 -2.46 17.30 7.38
C GLU A 93 -1.41 17.84 6.40
N ARG A 94 -1.48 17.43 5.13
CA ARG A 94 -0.59 17.91 4.07
C ARG A 94 -1.01 19.25 3.45
N GLY A 95 -2.12 19.84 3.88
CA GLY A 95 -2.64 21.11 3.35
C GLY A 95 -3.13 21.03 1.90
N VAL A 96 -3.38 19.83 1.37
CA VAL A 96 -3.87 19.59 0.00
C VAL A 96 -5.38 19.79 -0.02
N ARG A 97 -5.85 20.72 -0.85
CA ARG A 97 -7.27 21.14 -0.87
C ARG A 97 -8.09 20.46 -1.96
N TRP A 98 -7.68 20.61 -3.22
CA TRP A 98 -8.39 20.08 -4.39
C TRP A 98 -7.40 19.39 -5.32
N CYS A 99 -7.55 18.08 -5.46
CA CYS A 99 -6.84 17.27 -6.44
C CYS A 99 -7.69 16.05 -6.81
N PRO A 100 -7.57 15.54 -8.04
CA PRO A 100 -7.97 14.17 -8.36
C PRO A 100 -7.37 13.16 -7.38
N LEU A 101 -8.18 12.19 -6.99
CA LEU A 101 -7.76 11.05 -6.17
C LEU A 101 -7.92 9.77 -6.97
N ARG A 102 -6.91 8.90 -6.91
CA ARG A 102 -6.97 7.54 -7.45
C ARG A 102 -6.62 6.56 -6.33
N PHE A 103 -7.41 5.49 -6.22
CA PHE A 103 -7.18 4.44 -5.22
C PHE A 103 -6.74 3.18 -5.92
N ASP A 104 -5.48 2.79 -5.69
CA ASP A 104 -4.84 1.68 -6.36
C ASP A 104 -4.70 0.49 -5.39
N VAL A 105 -4.58 -0.71 -5.94
CA VAL A 105 -4.23 -1.92 -5.18
C VAL A 105 -3.03 -2.58 -5.84
N ILE A 106 -2.01 -2.87 -5.04
CA ILE A 106 -0.86 -3.69 -5.44
C ILE A 106 -0.87 -5.00 -4.66
N SER A 107 -0.94 -6.11 -5.39
CA SER A 107 -0.87 -7.47 -4.86
C SER A 107 0.50 -8.07 -5.17
N ILE A 108 1.22 -8.54 -4.15
CA ILE A 108 2.54 -9.16 -4.26
C ILE A 108 2.46 -10.60 -3.76
N LEU A 109 2.75 -11.55 -4.64
CA LEU A 109 2.98 -12.95 -4.31
C LEU A 109 4.48 -13.20 -4.20
N ALA A 110 4.95 -13.41 -2.98
CA ALA A 110 6.34 -13.69 -2.66
C ALA A 110 6.49 -15.16 -2.22
N THR A 111 6.77 -16.05 -3.16
CA THR A 111 7.13 -17.43 -2.85
C THR A 111 8.64 -17.54 -2.55
N PRO A 112 9.09 -18.51 -1.73
CA PRO A 112 10.52 -18.64 -1.41
C PRO A 112 11.41 -18.90 -2.63
N ASP A 113 10.91 -19.68 -3.59
CA ASP A 113 11.70 -20.24 -4.69
C ASP A 113 11.54 -19.49 -6.03
N GLU A 114 10.77 -18.41 -6.08
CA GLU A 114 10.53 -17.64 -7.31
C GLU A 114 10.68 -16.14 -7.08
N ALA A 115 10.90 -15.41 -8.17
CA ALA A 115 10.83 -13.96 -8.14
C ALA A 115 9.42 -13.50 -7.72
N PRO A 116 9.30 -12.47 -6.85
CA PRO A 116 8.01 -11.95 -6.45
C PRO A 116 7.18 -11.53 -7.67
N GLN A 117 5.92 -11.95 -7.70
CA GLN A 117 4.97 -11.56 -8.75
C GLN A 117 4.14 -10.39 -8.25
N LEU A 118 4.17 -9.28 -9.00
CA LEU A 118 3.44 -8.05 -8.69
C LEU A 118 2.30 -7.85 -9.67
N LYS A 119 1.09 -7.60 -9.15
CA LYS A 119 -0.07 -7.15 -9.91
C LYS A 119 -0.49 -5.77 -9.41
N HIS A 120 -0.66 -4.81 -10.30
CA HIS A 120 -1.10 -3.45 -9.99
C HIS A 120 -2.45 -3.19 -10.66
N ILE A 121 -3.46 -2.83 -9.87
CA ILE A 121 -4.77 -2.38 -10.33
C ILE A 121 -4.90 -0.89 -10.04
N ALA A 122 -4.82 -0.07 -11.09
CA ALA A 122 -5.05 1.36 -10.98
C ALA A 122 -6.56 1.65 -10.89
N GLY A 123 -6.97 2.58 -10.02
CA GLY A 123 -8.38 2.99 -9.89
C GLY A 123 -9.30 1.84 -9.44
N ALA A 124 -8.83 1.03 -8.50
CA ALA A 124 -9.51 -0.15 -8.02
C ALA A 124 -10.86 0.15 -7.33
N PHE A 125 -11.07 1.33 -6.74
CA PHE A 125 -12.32 1.68 -6.05
C PHE A 125 -12.55 3.18 -5.82
#